data_AF-A0A6L9J3Y8-F1
#
_entry.id   AF-A0A6L9J3Y8-F1
#
_cell.length_a   1.000
_cell.length_b   1.000
_cell.length_c   1.000
_cell.angle_alpha   90.00
_cell.angle_beta   90.00
_cell.angle_gamma   90.00
#
_symmetry.space_group_name_H-M   'P 1'
#
loop_
_entity.id
_entity.type
_entity.pdbx_description
1 polymer ?
#
loop_
_entity_poly.entity_id
_entity_poly.type
_entity_poly.pdbx_seq_one_letter_code
_entity_poly.pdbx_strand_id
1 'polypeptide(L)'
;MEIIHAAQNMAIELGPTTWRMLNGTQTGQPGVLAALVEVTPGRIVWSPAFAASRALPREGLQPADVARVVVGWAPESENWHLGLLLAATPTSNYQMVWCGLASWPSGQANEHLTAAKLAGQSLARILDRPFHLVSSPKEPVNNLSETQPLQPTLTMAPMVGKEPQPSAEPAITPRKPPFVFEEWTMLDIPQGYVWQRRTRWRLGVALRVVGFTLASLLFFLLGIGAQSRGLASVKPEWLPGVGIVLGAVMLVLAAYNLWLIVMLQDVVVDKERREVRQQGWLTNHVSWRMPFEAVQYVLVSQVPARPQGRDKPGDPMRTAQEVWLHLYDGQRFYPIAELGRVDGLCHAWDEVRQRQKKTGRRPLRLADYDTPAHHAARQLTDVLETDTWLDVRA
;
A
#
# COMPACT_ATOMS: atom_id res chain seq x y z
N MET A 1 -9.83 39.06 -13.76
CA MET A 1 -10.62 38.03 -13.07
C MET A 1 -10.83 36.93 -14.10
N GLU A 2 -10.44 35.71 -13.79
CA GLU A 2 -10.44 34.58 -14.73
C GLU A 2 -11.39 33.51 -14.22
N ILE A 3 -12.14 32.85 -15.11
CA ILE A 3 -13.13 31.82 -14.75
C ILE A 3 -12.70 30.50 -15.37
N ILE A 4 -12.61 29.47 -14.55
CA ILE A 4 -12.28 28.10 -14.96
C ILE A 4 -13.49 27.20 -14.73
N HIS A 5 -13.93 26.47 -15.75
CA HIS A 5 -15.00 25.49 -15.61
C HIS A 5 -14.47 24.16 -15.05
N ALA A 6 -15.25 23.58 -14.15
CA ALA A 6 -15.03 22.28 -13.52
C ALA A 6 -16.23 21.36 -13.80
N ALA A 7 -16.12 20.08 -13.44
CA ALA A 7 -17.21 19.12 -13.56
C ALA A 7 -18.43 19.55 -12.72
N GLN A 8 -19.57 18.88 -12.96
CA GLN A 8 -20.82 19.10 -12.21
C GLN A 8 -21.32 20.55 -12.31
N ASN A 9 -21.11 21.20 -13.46
CA ASN A 9 -21.47 22.60 -13.71
C ASN A 9 -20.88 23.57 -12.67
N MET A 10 -19.71 23.26 -12.12
CA MET A 10 -19.01 24.17 -11.21
C MET A 10 -18.14 25.17 -11.99
N ALA A 11 -18.02 26.38 -11.47
CA ALA A 11 -17.12 27.40 -11.99
C ALA A 11 -16.22 27.91 -10.87
N ILE A 12 -14.94 28.11 -11.18
CA ILE A 12 -13.93 28.62 -10.26
C ILE A 12 -13.55 30.04 -10.72
N GLU A 13 -13.83 31.03 -9.88
CA GLU A 13 -13.40 32.42 -10.10
C GLU A 13 -12.06 32.67 -9.43
N LEU A 14 -11.09 33.13 -10.23
CA LEU A 14 -9.75 33.49 -9.79
C LEU A 14 -9.61 35.02 -9.73
N GLY A 15 -9.40 35.54 -8.52
CA GLY A 15 -9.06 36.93 -8.24
C GLY A 15 -7.67 37.08 -7.62
N PRO A 16 -7.18 38.32 -7.45
CA PRO A 16 -5.88 38.58 -6.82
C PRO A 16 -5.86 38.23 -5.33
N THR A 17 -6.99 38.39 -4.65
CA THR A 17 -7.14 38.16 -3.20
C THR A 17 -8.28 37.21 -2.86
N THR A 18 -9.03 36.75 -3.86
CA THR A 18 -10.23 35.93 -3.67
C THR A 18 -10.22 34.75 -4.61
N TRP A 19 -10.55 33.57 -4.09
CA TRP A 19 -10.80 32.37 -4.88
C TRP A 19 -12.19 31.87 -4.53
N ARG A 20 -13.05 31.66 -5.52
CA ARG A 20 -14.45 31.27 -5.28
C ARG A 20 -14.83 30.09 -6.15
N MET A 21 -15.52 29.13 -5.57
CA MET A 21 -16.18 28.05 -6.29
C MET A 21 -17.68 28.30 -6.30
N LEU A 22 -18.25 28.39 -7.48
CA LEU A 22 -19.65 28.70 -7.72
C LEU A 22 -20.37 27.47 -8.26
N ASN A 23 -21.63 27.31 -7.87
CA ASN A 23 -22.52 26.33 -8.48
C ASN A 23 -23.21 26.98 -9.70
N GLY A 24 -22.93 26.49 -10.90
CA GLY A 24 -23.51 27.00 -12.15
C GLY A 24 -24.98 26.63 -12.38
N THR A 25 -25.63 25.91 -11.46
CA THR A 25 -27.02 25.45 -11.62
C THR A 25 -28.08 26.32 -10.95
N GLN A 26 -27.72 27.42 -10.27
CA GLN A 26 -28.75 28.28 -9.64
C GLN A 26 -29.30 29.34 -10.60
N THR A 27 -30.37 28.94 -11.29
CA THR A 27 -31.39 29.79 -11.90
C THR A 27 -32.28 30.44 -10.82
N GLY A 28 -31.69 31.29 -9.97
CA GLY A 28 -32.42 32.02 -8.92
C GLY A 28 -31.82 33.40 -8.69
N GLN A 29 -32.51 34.42 -9.20
CA GLN A 29 -32.12 35.84 -9.27
C GLN A 29 -30.94 36.16 -10.21
N PRO A 30 -31.15 36.99 -11.27
CA PRO A 30 -30.07 37.44 -12.12
C PRO A 30 -29.11 38.33 -11.31
N GLY A 31 -27.92 37.81 -11.00
CA GLY A 31 -26.80 38.60 -10.47
C GLY A 31 -26.09 38.06 -9.23
N VAL A 32 -26.57 37.00 -8.57
CA VAL A 32 -25.90 36.46 -7.36
C VAL A 32 -25.71 34.95 -7.45
N LEU A 33 -24.61 34.52 -8.07
CA LEU A 33 -24.15 33.14 -7.96
C LEU A 33 -23.69 32.90 -6.50
N ALA A 34 -24.39 32.02 -5.78
CA ALA A 34 -24.02 31.66 -4.43
C ALA A 34 -22.72 30.85 -4.44
N ALA A 35 -21.69 31.35 -3.75
CA ALA A 35 -20.43 30.64 -3.62
C ALA A 35 -20.60 29.40 -2.73
N LEU A 36 -20.20 28.24 -3.26
CA LEU A 36 -20.07 27.00 -2.50
C LEU A 36 -18.88 27.07 -1.55
N VAL A 37 -17.79 27.67 -2.02
CA VAL A 37 -16.56 27.90 -1.26
C VAL A 37 -16.01 29.27 -1.63
N GLU A 38 -15.63 30.05 -0.65
CA GLU A 38 -14.99 31.35 -0.81
C GLU A 38 -13.75 31.40 0.07
N VAL A 39 -12.61 31.68 -0.56
CA VAL A 39 -11.30 31.73 0.09
C VAL A 39 -10.74 33.13 -0.04
N THR A 40 -10.34 33.66 1.10
CA THR A 40 -9.65 34.95 1.27
C THR A 40 -8.39 34.71 2.11
N PRO A 41 -7.44 35.66 2.18
CA PRO A 41 -6.17 35.44 2.87
C PRO A 41 -6.31 35.11 4.37
N GLY A 42 -7.45 35.49 4.99
CA GLY A 42 -7.70 35.27 6.40
C GLY A 42 -8.71 34.16 6.72
N ARG A 43 -9.43 33.62 5.74
CA ARG A 43 -10.48 32.61 6.01
C ARG A 43 -10.93 31.85 4.78
N ILE A 44 -11.36 30.61 5.02
CA ILE A 44 -12.08 29.76 4.09
C ILE A 44 -13.52 29.63 4.59
N VAL A 45 -14.48 30.05 3.77
CA VAL A 45 -15.91 29.95 4.07
C VAL A 45 -16.55 29.02 3.06
N TRP A 46 -17.52 28.22 3.50
CA TRP A 46 -18.27 27.31 2.64
C TRP A 46 -19.76 27.47 2.86
N SER A 47 -20.55 27.05 1.87
CA SER A 47 -21.98 26.93 2.04
C SER A 47 -22.31 25.81 3.06
N PRO A 48 -23.42 25.93 3.82
CA PRO A 48 -23.81 24.92 4.80
C PRO A 48 -23.97 23.51 4.20
N ALA A 49 -24.46 23.43 2.96
CA ALA A 49 -24.62 22.15 2.24
C ALA A 49 -23.26 21.52 1.90
N PHE A 50 -22.30 22.33 1.45
CA PHE A 50 -20.95 21.86 1.14
C PHE A 50 -20.22 21.37 2.39
N ALA A 51 -20.36 22.09 3.51
CA ALA A 51 -19.76 21.71 4.78
C ALA A 51 -20.36 20.41 5.32
N ALA A 52 -21.69 20.26 5.28
CA ALA A 52 -22.38 19.06 5.76
C ALA A 52 -21.98 17.80 4.99
N SER A 53 -21.85 17.88 3.66
CA SER A 53 -21.50 16.71 2.83
C SER A 53 -20.07 16.21 3.03
N ARG A 54 -19.20 17.00 3.67
CA ARG A 54 -17.78 16.72 3.88
C ARG A 54 -17.38 16.69 5.36
N ALA A 55 -18.37 16.72 6.27
CA ALA A 55 -18.16 16.80 7.71
C ALA A 55 -17.22 17.94 8.15
N LEU A 56 -17.31 19.10 7.48
CA LEU A 56 -16.49 20.27 7.77
C LEU A 56 -17.14 21.18 8.84
N PRO A 57 -16.35 21.95 9.60
CA PRO A 57 -16.88 22.95 10.53
C PRO A 57 -17.73 23.99 9.81
N ARG A 58 -18.88 24.34 10.39
CA ARG A 58 -19.82 25.34 9.83
C ARG A 58 -19.25 26.76 9.83
N GLU A 59 -18.31 27.05 10.72
CA GLU A 59 -17.74 28.39 10.90
C GLU A 59 -16.67 28.73 9.84
N GLY A 60 -16.30 27.76 9.00
CA GLY A 60 -15.18 27.89 8.08
C GLY A 60 -13.91 27.23 8.58
N LEU A 61 -12.80 27.47 7.90
CA LEU A 61 -11.46 27.09 8.34
C LEU A 61 -10.52 28.29 8.24
N GLN A 62 -9.52 28.31 9.12
CA GLN A 62 -8.40 29.22 8.99
C GLN A 62 -7.39 28.64 8.00
N PRO A 63 -6.63 29.48 7.27
CA PRO A 63 -5.52 29.00 6.44
C PRO A 63 -4.49 28.19 7.23
N ALA A 64 -4.35 28.42 8.55
CA ALA A 64 -3.55 27.63 9.49
C ALA A 64 -3.96 26.15 9.56
N ASP A 65 -5.24 25.85 9.34
CA ASP A 65 -5.79 24.50 9.39
C ASP A 65 -5.55 23.72 8.09
N VAL A 66 -4.97 24.36 7.07
CA VAL A 66 -4.64 23.74 5.78
C VAL A 66 -3.15 23.44 5.74
N ALA A 67 -2.78 22.17 5.64
CA ALA A 67 -1.39 21.76 5.51
C ALA A 67 -0.83 22.06 4.10
N ARG A 68 -1.63 21.81 3.05
CA ARG A 68 -1.27 22.07 1.65
C ARG A 68 -2.48 22.02 0.72
N VAL A 69 -2.33 22.61 -0.46
CA VAL A 69 -3.25 22.48 -1.59
C VAL A 69 -2.73 21.40 -2.54
N VAL A 70 -3.57 20.46 -2.95
CA VAL A 70 -3.18 19.37 -3.83
C VAL A 70 -4.06 19.35 -5.08
N VAL A 71 -3.41 19.20 -6.24
CA VAL A 71 -4.06 18.82 -7.49
C VAL A 71 -3.51 17.45 -7.89
N GLY A 72 -4.39 16.46 -8.07
CA GLY A 72 -3.97 15.10 -8.38
C GLY A 72 -4.83 14.43 -9.45
N TRP A 73 -4.19 13.61 -10.27
CA TRP A 73 -4.86 12.72 -11.20
C TRP A 73 -5.36 11.48 -10.46
N ALA A 74 -6.66 11.18 -10.57
CA ALA A 74 -7.23 9.93 -10.09
C ALA A 74 -7.33 8.94 -11.26
N PRO A 75 -6.51 7.87 -11.30
CA PRO A 75 -6.54 6.92 -12.41
C PRO A 75 -7.84 6.12 -12.48
N GLU A 76 -8.54 5.93 -11.36
CA GLU A 76 -9.78 5.15 -11.30
C GLU A 76 -10.95 5.86 -12.02
N SER A 77 -10.96 7.19 -11.99
CA SER A 77 -12.00 8.03 -12.58
C SER A 77 -11.52 8.88 -13.76
N GLU A 78 -10.27 8.67 -14.19
CA GLU A 78 -9.61 9.34 -15.31
C GLU A 78 -9.82 10.86 -15.32
N ASN A 79 -9.70 11.50 -14.15
CA ASN A 79 -9.91 12.93 -14.00
C ASN A 79 -8.98 13.59 -12.97
N TRP A 80 -8.85 14.90 -13.11
CA TRP A 80 -8.14 15.73 -12.16
C TRP A 80 -9.04 16.12 -10.98
N HIS A 81 -8.48 16.09 -9.77
CA HIS A 81 -9.11 16.55 -8.53
C HIS A 81 -8.28 17.66 -7.89
N LEU A 82 -8.94 18.72 -7.45
CA LEU A 82 -8.39 19.79 -6.62
C LEU A 82 -8.97 19.66 -5.22
N GLY A 83 -8.11 19.70 -4.20
CA GLY A 83 -8.56 19.66 -2.82
C GLY A 83 -7.54 20.19 -1.83
N LEU A 84 -7.97 20.26 -0.57
CA LEU A 84 -7.17 20.67 0.57
C LEU A 84 -6.79 19.45 1.40
N LEU A 85 -5.53 19.39 1.83
CA LEU A 85 -5.11 18.48 2.87
C LEU A 85 -5.13 19.25 4.20
N LEU A 86 -6.07 18.90 5.07
CA LEU A 86 -6.25 19.58 6.35
C LEU A 86 -5.18 19.12 7.34
N ALA A 87 -4.67 20.06 8.14
CA ALA A 87 -3.68 19.80 9.16
C ALA A 87 -4.24 18.86 10.22
N ALA A 88 -3.36 17.97 10.70
CA ALA A 88 -3.60 17.09 11.82
C ALA A 88 -3.95 17.92 13.07
N THR A 89 -5.19 17.84 13.55
CA THR A 89 -5.59 18.47 14.81
C THR A 89 -5.48 17.45 15.95
N PRO A 90 -5.27 17.89 17.20
CA PRO A 90 -5.30 16.98 18.36
C PRO A 90 -6.61 16.20 18.45
N THR A 91 -7.72 16.80 18.01
CA THR A 91 -9.05 16.19 17.94
C THR A 91 -9.21 15.15 16.84
N SER A 92 -8.36 15.15 15.79
CA SER A 92 -8.41 14.19 14.69
C SER A 92 -7.42 13.01 14.87
N ASN A 93 -6.93 12.76 16.08
CA ASN A 93 -5.85 11.79 16.35
C ASN A 93 -4.63 12.00 15.44
N TYR A 94 -4.34 13.25 15.08
CA TYR A 94 -3.28 13.63 14.16
C TYR A 94 -3.41 13.07 12.72
N GLN A 95 -4.61 12.64 12.32
CA GLN A 95 -4.86 12.22 10.94
C GLN A 95 -5.06 13.46 10.04
N MET A 96 -4.37 13.47 8.90
CA MET A 96 -4.62 14.45 7.84
C MET A 96 -5.89 14.05 7.10
N VAL A 97 -6.76 15.02 6.85
CA VAL A 97 -8.05 14.79 6.18
C VAL A 97 -8.00 15.39 4.79
N TRP A 98 -8.37 14.59 3.78
CA TRP A 98 -8.56 15.08 2.41
C TRP A 98 -9.93 15.73 2.25
N CYS A 99 -9.96 16.98 1.79
CA CYS A 99 -11.17 17.71 1.46
C CYS A 99 -11.17 18.07 -0.04
N GLY A 100 -11.83 17.25 -0.85
CA GLY A 100 -12.00 17.51 -2.29
C GLY A 100 -12.89 18.73 -2.56
N LEU A 101 -12.38 19.70 -3.32
CA LEU A 101 -13.08 20.93 -3.68
C LEU A 101 -13.77 20.79 -5.04
N ALA A 102 -12.99 20.53 -6.09
CA ALA A 102 -13.46 20.47 -7.47
C ALA A 102 -12.80 19.32 -8.22
N SER A 103 -13.46 18.83 -9.25
CA SER A 103 -12.89 17.87 -10.21
C SER A 103 -13.16 18.33 -11.64
N TRP A 104 -12.39 17.82 -12.59
CA TRP A 104 -12.62 18.05 -14.01
C TRP A 104 -13.32 16.84 -14.65
N PRO A 105 -13.97 17.01 -15.82
CA PRO A 105 -14.52 15.88 -16.56
C PRO A 105 -13.47 14.81 -16.82
N SER A 106 -13.92 13.56 -16.94
CA SER A 106 -13.05 12.47 -17.38
C SER A 106 -12.56 12.75 -18.79
N GLY A 107 -11.26 12.58 -19.05
CA GLY A 107 -10.66 12.90 -20.33
C GLY A 107 -9.20 12.50 -20.40
N GLN A 108 -8.47 12.99 -21.40
CA GLN A 108 -7.03 12.74 -21.44
C GLN A 108 -6.32 13.52 -20.33
N ALA A 109 -5.27 12.94 -19.74
CA ALA A 109 -4.55 13.55 -18.62
C ALA A 109 -4.04 14.97 -18.90
N ASN A 110 -3.77 15.31 -20.17
CA ASN A 110 -3.26 16.63 -20.56
C ASN A 110 -4.37 17.68 -20.78
N GLU A 111 -5.62 17.27 -21.01
CA GLU A 111 -6.70 18.16 -21.46
C GLU A 111 -7.07 19.22 -20.41
N HIS A 112 -7.10 18.83 -19.13
CA HIS A 112 -7.49 19.71 -18.03
C HIS A 112 -6.35 20.02 -17.06
N LEU A 113 -5.13 19.52 -17.31
CA LEU A 113 -3.97 19.73 -16.45
C LEU A 113 -3.68 21.22 -16.22
N THR A 114 -3.67 22.02 -17.28
CA THR A 114 -3.35 23.45 -17.19
C THR A 114 -4.37 24.20 -16.34
N ALA A 115 -5.67 23.94 -16.57
CA ALA A 115 -6.77 24.53 -15.80
C ALA A 115 -6.73 24.12 -14.32
N ALA A 116 -6.56 22.82 -14.05
CA ALA A 116 -6.47 22.29 -12.69
C ALA A 116 -5.26 22.86 -11.93
N LYS A 117 -4.10 22.90 -12.59
CA LYS A 117 -2.87 23.46 -12.03
C LYS A 117 -3.01 24.95 -11.74
N LEU A 118 -3.59 25.73 -12.67
CA LEU A 118 -3.80 27.17 -12.49
C LEU A 118 -4.74 27.45 -11.31
N ALA A 119 -5.86 26.72 -11.22
CA ALA A 119 -6.81 26.83 -10.11
C ALA A 119 -6.15 26.52 -8.76
N GLY A 120 -5.38 25.42 -8.68
CA GLY A 120 -4.68 25.02 -7.46
C GLY A 120 -3.54 25.96 -7.06
N GLN A 121 -2.77 26.47 -8.01
CA GLN A 121 -1.68 27.44 -7.75
C GLN A 121 -2.23 28.78 -7.26
N SER A 122 -3.34 29.26 -7.84
CA SER A 122 -4.00 30.48 -7.37
C SER A 122 -4.54 30.32 -5.95
N LEU A 123 -5.18 29.19 -5.64
CA LEU A 123 -5.67 28.89 -4.30
C LEU A 123 -4.54 28.80 -3.26
N ALA A 124 -3.46 28.10 -3.59
CA ALA A 124 -2.28 27.98 -2.75
C ALA A 124 -1.63 29.34 -2.44
N ARG A 125 -1.59 30.23 -3.44
CA ARG A 125 -1.08 31.61 -3.28
C ARG A 125 -1.93 32.44 -2.31
N ILE A 126 -3.26 32.36 -2.40
CA ILE A 126 -4.16 33.13 -1.53
C ILE A 126 -4.09 32.62 -0.08
N LEU A 127 -3.94 31.30 0.11
CA LEU A 127 -3.83 30.68 1.44
C LEU A 127 -2.44 30.79 2.07
N ASP A 128 -1.43 31.22 1.31
CA ASP A 128 -0.02 31.13 1.70
C ASP A 128 0.36 29.70 2.17
N ARG A 129 0.03 28.71 1.32
CA ARG A 129 0.29 27.29 1.58
C ARG A 129 1.00 26.58 0.44
N PRO A 130 1.76 25.51 0.73
CA PRO A 130 2.41 24.73 -0.32
C PRO A 130 1.42 24.18 -1.33
N PHE A 131 1.79 24.24 -2.61
CA PHE A 131 1.08 23.61 -3.71
C PHE A 131 1.77 22.29 -4.09
N HIS A 132 1.01 21.21 -4.21
CA HIS A 132 1.50 19.91 -4.65
C HIS A 132 0.72 19.40 -5.87
N LEU A 133 1.44 19.03 -6.93
CA LEU A 133 0.86 18.45 -8.15
C LEU A 133 1.24 16.98 -8.24
N VAL A 134 0.25 16.09 -8.18
CA VAL A 134 0.43 14.64 -8.39
C VAL A 134 0.15 14.34 -9.85
N SER A 135 1.21 14.09 -10.62
CA SER A 135 1.12 13.85 -12.05
C SER A 135 0.38 12.55 -12.38
N SER A 136 -0.35 12.54 -13.50
CA SER A 136 -0.79 11.29 -14.12
C SER A 136 0.41 10.39 -14.43
N PRO A 137 0.30 9.06 -14.28
CA PRO A 137 1.30 8.13 -14.79
C PRO A 137 1.57 8.44 -16.26
N LYS A 138 2.81 8.78 -16.61
CA LYS A 138 3.17 9.17 -17.98
C LYS A 138 2.68 8.12 -18.98
N GLU A 139 1.78 8.50 -19.88
CA GLU A 139 1.65 7.79 -21.15
C GLU A 139 3.02 7.80 -21.85
N PRO A 140 3.47 6.66 -22.41
CA PRO A 140 4.70 6.64 -23.19
C PRO A 140 4.54 7.62 -24.35
N VAL A 141 5.44 8.61 -24.39
CA VAL A 141 5.55 9.57 -25.47
C VAL A 141 5.78 8.80 -26.76
N ASN A 142 4.75 8.71 -27.60
CA ASN A 142 4.89 8.27 -28.99
C ASN A 142 5.59 9.41 -29.77
N ASN A 143 6.92 9.49 -29.62
CA ASN A 143 7.75 10.32 -30.47
C ASN A 143 7.91 9.62 -31.82
N LEU A 144 6.98 9.88 -32.74
CA LEU A 144 7.24 9.84 -34.17
C LEU A 144 6.45 10.98 -34.82
N SER A 145 7.10 12.14 -34.95
CA SER A 145 6.72 13.12 -35.97
C SER A 145 7.41 12.70 -37.27
N GLU A 146 6.65 12.40 -38.31
CA GLU A 146 7.00 12.82 -39.68
C GLU A 146 5.78 12.78 -40.60
N THR A 147 5.33 13.99 -40.94
CA THR A 147 4.64 14.45 -42.15
C THR A 147 4.30 13.40 -43.22
N GLN A 148 3.00 13.23 -43.49
CA GLN A 148 2.54 12.79 -44.82
C GLN A 148 1.24 13.54 -45.21
N PRO A 149 1.15 14.12 -46.42
CA PRO A 149 0.01 14.95 -46.81
C PRO A 149 -1.19 14.11 -47.25
N LEU A 150 -2.37 14.68 -47.01
CA LEU A 150 -3.69 14.21 -47.44
C LEU A 150 -3.72 13.82 -48.93
N GLN A 151 -4.07 12.56 -49.20
CA GLN A 151 -4.71 12.18 -50.45
C GLN A 151 -6.14 11.73 -50.17
N PRO A 152 -7.16 12.35 -50.77
CA PRO A 152 -8.49 11.75 -50.85
C PRO A 152 -8.46 10.70 -51.96
N THR A 153 -9.13 9.55 -51.79
CA THR A 153 -9.83 8.81 -52.87
C THR A 153 -10.33 7.44 -52.38
N LEU A 154 -11.64 7.22 -52.61
CA LEU A 154 -12.39 5.97 -52.81
C LEU A 154 -12.81 5.10 -51.61
N THR A 155 -14.07 5.30 -51.25
CA THR A 155 -15.10 4.30 -50.95
C THR A 155 -14.76 2.89 -51.44
N MET A 156 -14.51 1.98 -50.49
CA MET A 156 -14.71 0.55 -50.66
C MET A 156 -15.47 -0.05 -49.46
N ALA A 157 -16.27 -1.05 -49.80
CA ALA A 157 -17.30 -1.77 -49.05
C ALA A 157 -16.89 -2.27 -47.64
N PRO A 158 -17.87 -2.55 -46.75
CA PRO A 158 -17.60 -2.96 -45.37
C PRO A 158 -16.95 -4.34 -45.34
N MET A 159 -15.65 -4.39 -45.05
CA MET A 159 -15.05 -5.60 -44.52
C MET A 159 -15.56 -5.77 -43.08
N VAL A 160 -16.27 -6.87 -42.86
CA VAL A 160 -16.60 -7.41 -41.54
C VAL A 160 -15.28 -7.65 -40.82
N GLY A 161 -14.84 -6.66 -40.06
CA GLY A 161 -13.75 -6.77 -39.12
C GLY A 161 -14.17 -7.76 -38.06
N LYS A 162 -13.50 -8.92 -38.06
CA LYS A 162 -13.59 -9.90 -36.99
C LYS A 162 -13.13 -9.21 -35.71
N GLU A 163 -14.10 -8.78 -34.90
CA GLU A 163 -13.90 -8.19 -33.59
C GLU A 163 -12.95 -9.12 -32.80
N PRO A 164 -11.84 -8.61 -32.21
CA PRO A 164 -10.93 -9.43 -31.44
C PRO A 164 -11.69 -10.01 -30.25
N GLN A 165 -12.04 -11.29 -30.38
CA GLN A 165 -12.71 -12.05 -29.34
C GLN A 165 -11.82 -11.96 -28.08
N PRO A 166 -12.32 -11.44 -26.94
CA PRO A 166 -11.52 -11.31 -25.74
C PRO A 166 -11.01 -12.70 -25.36
N SER A 167 -9.69 -12.89 -25.40
CA SER A 167 -9.04 -14.13 -24.98
C SER A 167 -9.57 -14.49 -23.60
N ALA A 168 -10.28 -15.62 -23.51
CA ALA A 168 -10.83 -16.11 -22.26
C ALA A 168 -9.68 -16.28 -21.26
N GLU A 169 -9.70 -15.51 -20.17
CA GLU A 169 -8.71 -15.66 -19.11
C GLU A 169 -8.76 -17.11 -18.59
N PRO A 170 -7.60 -17.75 -18.36
CA PRO A 170 -7.56 -19.11 -17.87
C PRO A 170 -8.28 -19.19 -16.52
N ALA A 171 -9.28 -20.07 -16.42
CA ALA A 171 -10.02 -20.29 -15.18
C ALA A 171 -9.12 -20.98 -14.15
N ILE A 172 -8.58 -20.21 -13.20
CA ILE A 172 -7.76 -20.71 -12.11
C ILE A 172 -8.65 -21.05 -10.92
N THR A 173 -8.60 -22.30 -10.49
CA THR A 173 -9.33 -22.76 -9.30
C THR A 173 -8.75 -22.10 -8.04
N PRO A 174 -9.55 -21.37 -7.24
CA PRO A 174 -9.09 -20.79 -5.98
C PRO A 174 -8.62 -21.89 -5.02
N ARG A 175 -7.40 -21.75 -4.49
CA ARG A 175 -6.88 -22.67 -3.46
C ARG A 175 -7.42 -22.26 -2.10
N LYS A 176 -7.61 -23.24 -1.20
CA LYS A 176 -8.06 -23.02 0.19
C LYS A 176 -6.91 -23.18 1.19
N PRO A 177 -7.00 -22.58 2.39
CA PRO A 177 -5.99 -22.79 3.43
C PRO A 177 -5.99 -24.26 3.86
N PRO A 178 -4.88 -24.77 4.43
CA PRO A 178 -3.73 -24.02 4.91
C PRO A 178 -2.73 -23.64 3.81
N PHE A 179 -2.23 -22.41 3.86
CA PHE A 179 -1.10 -21.98 3.02
C PHE A 179 0.19 -22.02 3.84
N VAL A 180 1.15 -22.85 3.42
CA VAL A 180 2.41 -23.06 4.11
C VAL A 180 3.54 -22.35 3.36
N PHE A 181 4.27 -21.50 4.07
CA PHE A 181 5.42 -20.75 3.58
C PHE A 181 6.68 -21.17 4.35
N GLU A 182 7.81 -20.50 4.10
CA GLU A 182 9.07 -20.84 4.76
C GLU A 182 8.95 -20.70 6.29
N GLU A 183 8.61 -19.51 6.76
CA GLU A 183 8.48 -19.20 8.18
C GLU A 183 7.03 -18.99 8.63
N TRP A 184 6.10 -18.78 7.71
CA TRP A 184 4.69 -18.47 8.00
C TRP A 184 3.74 -19.59 7.58
N THR A 185 2.57 -19.61 8.19
CA THR A 185 1.44 -20.42 7.75
C THR A 185 0.15 -19.65 8.01
N MET A 186 -0.72 -19.64 6.99
CA MET A 186 -2.09 -19.16 7.11
C MET A 186 -2.99 -20.36 7.39
N LEU A 187 -3.68 -20.33 8.53
CA LEU A 187 -4.66 -21.34 8.91
C LEU A 187 -6.08 -20.79 8.86
N ASP A 188 -7.02 -21.65 8.50
CA ASP A 188 -8.45 -21.41 8.65
C ASP A 188 -8.88 -21.82 10.06
N ILE A 189 -9.45 -20.88 10.80
CA ILE A 189 -10.01 -21.09 12.14
C ILE A 189 -11.50 -20.75 12.09
N PRO A 190 -12.35 -21.27 12.99
CA PRO A 190 -13.79 -21.01 12.94
C PRO A 190 -14.15 -19.51 12.90
N GLN A 191 -13.36 -18.69 13.58
CA GLN A 191 -13.54 -17.24 13.67
C GLN A 191 -12.94 -16.46 12.48
N GLY A 192 -12.20 -17.09 11.57
CA GLY A 192 -11.54 -16.41 10.45
C GLY A 192 -10.18 -17.00 10.08
N TYR A 193 -9.16 -16.17 9.91
CA TYR A 193 -7.82 -16.62 9.52
C TYR A 193 -6.78 -16.24 10.55
N VAL A 194 -5.78 -17.09 10.74
CA VAL A 194 -4.59 -16.74 11.53
C VAL A 194 -3.32 -16.94 10.71
N TRP A 195 -2.51 -15.89 10.66
CA TRP A 195 -1.15 -15.92 10.19
C TRP A 195 -0.23 -16.13 11.38
N GLN A 196 0.45 -17.28 11.40
CA GLN A 196 1.34 -17.64 12.49
C GLN A 196 2.68 -18.15 11.97
N ARG A 197 3.73 -17.97 12.78
CA ARG A 197 5.04 -18.57 12.51
C ARG A 197 4.98 -20.10 12.66
N ARG A 198 5.68 -20.83 11.78
CA ARG A 198 5.69 -22.30 11.78
C ARG A 198 6.26 -22.88 13.06
N THR A 199 5.66 -23.97 13.53
CA THR A 199 6.11 -24.71 14.73
C THR A 199 7.56 -25.18 14.62
N ARG A 200 8.03 -25.56 13.42
CA ARG A 200 9.43 -25.96 13.21
C ARG A 200 10.42 -24.82 13.44
N TRP A 201 10.07 -23.60 13.03
CA TRP A 201 10.88 -22.41 13.29
C TRP A 201 10.92 -22.15 14.81
N ARG A 202 9.76 -22.18 15.48
CA ARG A 202 9.66 -21.98 16.95
C ARG A 202 10.49 -23.01 17.71
N LEU A 203 10.39 -24.29 17.34
CA LEU A 203 11.16 -25.38 17.94
C LEU A 203 12.66 -25.23 17.69
N GLY A 204 13.05 -24.81 16.48
CA GLY A 204 14.46 -24.55 16.13
C GLY A 204 15.06 -23.42 16.98
N VAL A 205 14.34 -22.31 17.16
CA VAL A 205 14.79 -21.22 18.03
C VAL A 205 14.82 -21.66 19.50
N ALA A 206 13.81 -22.38 19.98
CA ALA A 206 13.77 -22.89 21.36
C ALA A 206 14.95 -23.84 21.65
N LEU A 207 15.26 -24.74 20.72
CA LEU A 207 16.41 -25.65 20.85
C LEU A 207 17.74 -24.87 20.89
N ARG A 208 17.88 -23.80 20.10
CA ARG A 208 19.06 -22.90 20.17
C ARG A 208 19.17 -22.21 21.52
N VAL A 209 18.06 -21.72 22.09
CA VAL A 209 18.04 -21.10 23.43
C VAL A 209 18.55 -22.10 24.47
N VAL A 210 18.02 -23.34 24.47
CA VAL A 210 18.45 -24.40 25.38
C VAL A 210 19.92 -24.74 25.17
N GLY A 211 20.34 -24.94 23.92
CA GLY A 211 21.73 -25.25 23.57
C GLY A 211 22.72 -24.18 24.02
N PHE A 212 22.45 -22.91 23.73
CA PHE A 212 23.30 -21.79 24.16
C PHE A 212 23.31 -21.61 25.68
N THR A 213 22.20 -21.86 26.35
CA THR A 213 22.12 -21.80 27.82
C THR A 213 22.99 -22.88 28.46
N LEU A 214 22.89 -24.13 27.98
CA LEU A 214 23.71 -25.25 28.47
C LEU A 214 25.19 -25.04 28.19
N ALA A 215 25.54 -24.59 26.98
CA ALA A 215 26.91 -24.27 26.61
C ALA A 215 27.48 -23.14 27.49
N SER A 216 26.71 -22.07 27.70
CA SER A 216 27.09 -20.96 28.57
C SER A 216 27.38 -21.43 30.01
N LEU A 217 26.48 -22.23 30.59
CA LEU A 217 26.66 -22.80 31.93
C LEU A 217 27.95 -23.64 32.01
N LEU A 218 28.19 -24.49 31.02
CA LEU A 218 29.39 -25.32 30.94
C LEU A 218 30.67 -24.46 30.89
N PHE A 219 30.69 -23.44 30.03
CA PHE A 219 31.83 -22.53 29.90
C PHE A 219 32.11 -21.75 31.19
N PHE A 220 31.07 -21.28 31.89
CA PHE A 220 31.23 -20.64 33.19
C PHE A 220 31.74 -21.61 34.25
N LEU A 221 31.18 -22.83 34.34
CA LEU A 221 31.62 -23.84 35.29
C LEU A 221 33.09 -24.24 35.07
N LEU A 222 33.49 -24.45 33.81
CA LEU A 222 34.88 -24.77 33.46
C LEU A 222 35.81 -23.58 33.71
N GLY A 223 35.42 -22.38 33.31
CA GLY A 223 36.23 -21.16 33.49
C GLY A 223 36.43 -20.81 34.97
N ILE A 224 35.34 -20.74 35.75
CA ILE A 224 35.39 -20.43 37.19
C ILE A 224 36.03 -21.59 37.97
N GLY A 225 35.70 -22.83 37.62
CA GLY A 225 36.26 -24.02 38.26
C GLY A 225 37.77 -24.13 38.09
N ALA A 226 38.29 -23.84 36.89
CA ALA A 226 39.74 -23.81 36.62
C ALA A 226 40.47 -22.77 37.47
N GLN A 227 39.86 -21.60 37.72
CA GLN A 227 40.47 -20.54 38.53
C GLN A 227 40.38 -20.80 40.04
N SER A 228 39.25 -21.35 40.51
CA SER A 228 38.96 -21.45 41.95
C SER A 228 39.48 -22.71 42.63
N ARG A 229 39.58 -23.84 41.90
CA ARG A 229 39.82 -25.16 42.53
C ARG A 229 41.20 -25.75 42.28
N GLY A 230 42.10 -25.05 41.56
CA GLY A 230 43.45 -25.55 41.28
C GLY A 230 43.48 -26.90 40.56
N LEU A 231 42.39 -27.28 39.87
CA LEU A 231 42.18 -28.63 39.32
C LEU A 231 43.14 -28.97 38.15
N ALA A 232 43.80 -27.97 37.57
CA ALA A 232 44.99 -28.10 36.74
C ALA A 232 45.54 -26.69 36.47
N SER A 233 46.85 -26.49 36.44
CA SER A 233 47.42 -25.23 35.94
C SER A 233 47.21 -25.18 34.42
N VAL A 234 46.18 -24.47 33.97
CA VAL A 234 45.91 -24.29 32.54
C VAL A 234 46.93 -23.31 31.97
N LYS A 235 47.83 -23.80 31.12
CA LYS A 235 48.73 -22.96 30.32
C LYS A 235 48.16 -22.85 28.90
N PRO A 236 47.94 -21.64 28.36
CA PRO A 236 48.21 -20.33 28.97
C PRO A 236 47.13 -19.88 29.99
N GLU A 237 47.53 -19.05 30.96
CA GLU A 237 46.70 -18.62 32.09
C GLU A 237 45.46 -17.80 31.70
N TRP A 238 45.44 -17.21 30.50
CA TRP A 238 44.31 -16.44 29.99
C TRP A 238 43.16 -17.31 29.46
N LEU A 239 43.40 -18.61 29.21
CA LEU A 239 42.44 -19.50 28.55
C LEU A 239 41.12 -19.69 29.35
N PRO A 240 41.14 -19.83 30.69
CA PRO A 240 39.90 -19.83 31.49
C PRO A 240 39.09 -18.53 31.33
N GLY A 241 39.77 -17.38 31.23
CA GLY A 241 39.13 -16.09 31.01
C GLY A 241 38.38 -16.02 29.66
N VAL A 242 38.98 -16.57 28.60
CA VAL A 242 38.32 -16.70 27.30
C VAL A 242 37.08 -17.60 27.39
N GLY A 243 37.15 -18.69 28.15
CA GLY A 243 35.98 -19.53 28.44
C GLY A 243 34.82 -18.74 29.05
N ILE A 244 35.08 -17.90 30.05
CA ILE A 244 34.07 -17.04 30.68
C ILE A 244 33.47 -16.04 29.67
N VAL A 245 34.30 -15.41 28.84
CA VAL A 245 33.82 -14.48 27.79
C VAL A 245 32.93 -15.19 26.78
N LEU A 246 33.33 -16.38 26.29
CA LEU A 246 32.46 -17.18 25.41
C LEU A 246 31.16 -17.55 26.11
N GLY A 247 31.21 -17.93 27.40
CA GLY A 247 30.04 -18.22 28.22
C GLY A 247 29.06 -17.04 28.28
N ALA A 248 29.57 -15.81 28.44
CA ALA A 248 28.76 -14.59 28.44
C ALA A 248 28.16 -14.28 27.06
N VAL A 249 28.92 -14.43 25.98
CA VAL A 249 28.42 -14.25 24.60
C VAL A 249 27.29 -15.24 24.31
N MET A 250 27.44 -16.50 24.69
CA MET A 250 26.40 -17.51 24.52
C MET A 250 25.15 -17.19 25.33
N LEU A 251 25.29 -16.65 26.56
CA LEU A 251 24.16 -16.21 27.36
C LEU A 251 23.40 -15.06 26.70
N VAL A 252 24.11 -14.08 26.14
CA VAL A 252 23.49 -12.96 25.39
C VAL A 252 22.74 -13.48 24.16
N LEU A 253 23.33 -14.42 23.42
CA LEU A 253 22.65 -15.06 22.28
C LEU A 253 21.40 -15.84 22.72
N ALA A 254 21.46 -16.56 23.85
CA ALA A 254 20.30 -17.25 24.41
C ALA A 254 19.19 -16.26 24.79
N ALA A 255 19.53 -15.16 25.47
CA ALA A 255 18.59 -14.11 25.84
C ALA A 255 17.97 -13.44 24.59
N TYR A 256 18.77 -13.16 23.56
CA TYR A 256 18.27 -12.61 22.29
C TYR A 256 17.29 -13.56 21.58
N ASN A 257 17.62 -14.85 21.48
CA ASN A 257 16.72 -15.82 20.86
C ASN A 257 15.44 -16.03 21.70
N LEU A 258 15.54 -15.99 23.03
CA LEU A 258 14.38 -16.03 23.91
C LEU A 258 13.50 -14.79 23.72
N TRP A 259 14.11 -13.60 23.61
CA TRP A 259 13.42 -12.36 23.29
C TRP A 259 12.67 -12.44 21.95
N LEU A 260 13.30 -12.99 20.90
CA LEU A 260 12.63 -13.23 19.62
C LEU A 260 11.39 -14.11 19.76
N ILE A 261 11.44 -15.16 20.59
CA ILE A 261 10.28 -16.01 20.86
C ILE A 261 9.19 -15.22 21.60
N VAL A 262 9.54 -14.46 22.63
CA VAL A 262 8.56 -13.68 23.42
C VAL A 262 7.90 -12.59 22.57
N MET A 263 8.65 -11.98 21.64
CA MET A 263 8.17 -10.96 20.73
C MET A 263 7.51 -11.50 19.46
N LEU A 264 7.27 -12.81 19.38
CA LEU A 264 6.48 -13.38 18.28
C LEU A 264 5.06 -12.83 18.29
N GLN A 265 4.63 -12.38 17.13
CA GLN A 265 3.31 -11.84 16.89
C GLN A 265 2.61 -12.67 15.82
N ASP A 266 1.36 -13.04 16.10
CA ASP A 266 0.46 -13.67 15.15
C ASP A 266 -0.54 -12.61 14.66
N VAL A 267 -0.92 -12.66 13.38
CA VAL A 267 -1.93 -11.75 12.82
C VAL A 267 -3.24 -12.53 12.66
N VAL A 268 -4.26 -12.10 13.39
CA VAL A 268 -5.59 -12.70 13.39
C VAL A 268 -6.53 -11.83 12.58
N VAL A 269 -7.23 -12.44 11.64
CA VAL A 269 -8.31 -11.85 10.85
C VAL A 269 -9.59 -12.45 11.40
N ASP A 270 -10.32 -11.68 12.18
CA ASP A 270 -11.52 -12.10 12.91
C ASP A 270 -12.78 -11.69 12.14
N LYS A 271 -13.45 -12.68 11.53
CA LYS A 271 -14.67 -12.49 10.72
C LYS A 271 -15.86 -12.09 11.57
N GLU A 272 -15.96 -12.63 12.79
CA GLU A 272 -17.08 -12.34 13.69
C GLU A 272 -17.02 -10.91 14.20
N ARG A 273 -15.81 -10.45 14.57
CA ARG A 273 -15.59 -9.08 15.05
C ARG A 273 -15.34 -8.07 13.93
N ARG A 274 -15.18 -8.52 12.68
CA ARG A 274 -14.77 -7.70 11.52
C ARG A 274 -13.54 -6.85 11.83
N GLU A 275 -12.51 -7.45 12.43
CA GLU A 275 -11.25 -6.77 12.72
C GLU A 275 -10.03 -7.63 12.36
N VAL A 276 -8.96 -6.97 11.93
CA VAL A 276 -7.63 -7.55 11.84
C VAL A 276 -6.80 -7.04 13.01
N ARG A 277 -6.19 -7.94 13.77
CA ARG A 277 -5.34 -7.59 14.90
C ARG A 277 -4.04 -8.35 14.88
N GLN A 278 -2.96 -7.68 15.28
CA GLN A 278 -1.70 -8.33 15.57
C GLN A 278 -1.60 -8.55 17.07
N GLN A 279 -1.47 -9.81 17.48
CA GLN A 279 -1.45 -10.21 18.87
C GLN A 279 -0.19 -11.01 19.20
N GLY A 280 0.43 -10.72 20.33
CA GLY A 280 1.54 -11.51 20.87
C GLY A 280 1.05 -12.91 21.22
N TRP A 281 1.76 -13.94 20.73
CA TRP A 281 1.30 -15.32 20.88
C TRP A 281 1.23 -15.80 22.34
N LEU A 282 2.10 -15.27 23.21
CA LEU A 282 2.20 -15.65 24.61
C LEU A 282 1.49 -14.67 25.56
N THR A 283 1.58 -13.37 25.26
CA THR A 283 1.13 -12.29 26.17
C THR A 283 -0.30 -11.85 25.90
N ASN A 284 -0.93 -12.29 24.80
CA ASN A 284 -2.19 -11.75 24.27
C ASN A 284 -2.17 -10.22 24.07
N HIS A 285 -0.98 -9.61 24.10
CA HIS A 285 -0.82 -8.18 23.93
C HIS A 285 -1.09 -7.82 22.48
N VAL A 286 -2.05 -6.93 22.25
CA VAL A 286 -2.42 -6.47 20.90
C VAL A 286 -1.58 -5.26 20.55
N SER A 287 -0.66 -5.41 19.58
CA SER A 287 0.21 -4.32 19.13
C SER A 287 -0.55 -3.30 18.29
N TRP A 288 -1.45 -3.78 17.42
CA TRP A 288 -2.37 -2.96 16.65
C TRP A 288 -3.64 -3.73 16.30
N ARG A 289 -4.70 -2.96 16.03
CA ARG A 289 -6.02 -3.44 15.60
C ARG A 289 -6.53 -2.54 14.49
N MET A 290 -7.24 -3.13 13.54
CA MET A 290 -7.80 -2.43 12.38
C MET A 290 -9.18 -3.02 12.06
N PRO A 291 -10.26 -2.22 12.08
CA PRO A 291 -11.56 -2.68 11.62
C PRO A 291 -11.52 -2.91 10.10
N PHE A 292 -12.31 -3.87 9.59
CA PHE A 292 -12.34 -4.19 8.15
C PHE A 292 -12.67 -2.96 7.30
N GLU A 293 -13.54 -2.09 7.80
CA GLU A 293 -14.00 -0.87 7.12
C GLU A 293 -12.88 0.17 6.96
N ALA A 294 -11.82 0.09 7.76
CA ALA A 294 -10.63 0.94 7.59
C ALA A 294 -9.66 0.39 6.54
N VAL A 295 -9.78 -0.89 6.14
CA VAL A 295 -8.89 -1.49 5.13
C VAL A 295 -9.32 -1.03 3.75
N GLN A 296 -8.49 -0.20 3.12
CA GLN A 296 -8.72 0.25 1.75
C GLN A 296 -8.34 -0.80 0.71
N TYR A 297 -7.25 -1.54 0.95
CA TYR A 297 -6.85 -2.67 0.13
C TYR A 297 -5.80 -3.55 0.80
N VAL A 298 -5.64 -4.77 0.29
CA VAL A 298 -4.51 -5.66 0.59
C VAL A 298 -3.43 -5.47 -0.47
N LEU A 299 -2.20 -5.22 -0.04
CA LEU A 299 -1.04 -5.06 -0.91
C LEU A 299 -0.16 -6.32 -0.86
N VAL A 300 0.02 -6.94 -2.02
CA VAL A 300 1.06 -7.93 -2.28
C VAL A 300 2.27 -7.20 -2.83
N SER A 301 3.32 -7.05 -2.03
CA SER A 301 4.62 -6.58 -2.54
C SER A 301 5.46 -7.80 -2.92
N GLN A 302 6.17 -7.75 -4.04
CA GLN A 302 7.08 -8.82 -4.44
C GLN A 302 8.31 -8.31 -5.19
N VAL A 303 9.37 -9.10 -5.23
CA VAL A 303 10.45 -8.94 -6.21
C VAL A 303 10.00 -9.44 -7.59
N PRO A 304 10.67 -9.06 -8.69
CA PRO A 304 10.33 -9.55 -10.01
C PRO A 304 10.43 -11.08 -10.03
N ALA A 305 9.38 -11.72 -10.53
CA ALA A 305 9.31 -13.16 -10.68
C ALA A 305 10.47 -13.64 -11.55
N ARG A 306 11.15 -14.69 -11.10
CA ARG A 306 12.25 -15.33 -11.83
C ARG A 306 11.74 -16.63 -12.44
N PRO A 307 11.92 -16.86 -13.75
CA PRO A 307 11.50 -18.10 -14.39
C PRO A 307 12.39 -19.25 -13.89
N GLN A 308 11.80 -20.42 -13.69
CA GLN A 308 12.48 -21.65 -13.31
C GLN A 308 12.31 -22.71 -14.40
N GLY A 309 13.42 -23.13 -15.00
CA GLY A 309 13.41 -24.16 -16.05
C GLY A 309 13.31 -23.58 -17.46
N ARG A 310 13.03 -24.46 -18.44
CA ARG A 310 12.89 -24.09 -19.85
C ARG A 310 11.44 -23.75 -20.15
N ASP A 311 11.27 -22.66 -20.88
CA ASP A 311 9.98 -22.27 -21.43
C ASP A 311 9.51 -23.31 -22.46
N LYS A 312 8.29 -23.82 -22.27
CA LYS A 312 7.65 -24.75 -23.20
C LYS A 312 6.40 -24.07 -23.73
N PRO A 313 6.25 -23.92 -25.06
CA PRO A 313 5.07 -23.30 -25.64
C PRO A 313 3.78 -23.97 -25.14
N GLY A 314 2.90 -23.19 -24.53
CA GLY A 314 1.59 -23.65 -24.03
C GLY A 314 1.55 -24.16 -22.60
N ASP A 315 2.70 -24.43 -21.97
CA ASP A 315 2.76 -24.80 -20.55
C ASP A 315 2.92 -23.55 -19.67
N PRO A 316 2.30 -23.50 -18.48
CA PRO A 316 2.53 -22.40 -17.54
C PRO A 316 4.00 -22.38 -17.08
N MET A 317 4.60 -21.18 -17.09
CA MET A 317 5.97 -20.96 -16.65
C MET A 317 6.06 -21.11 -15.14
N ARG A 318 7.00 -21.94 -14.65
CA ARG A 318 7.32 -21.98 -13.23
C ARG A 318 8.06 -20.72 -12.84
N THR A 319 7.62 -20.06 -11.78
CA THR A 319 8.19 -18.81 -11.31
C THR A 319 8.52 -18.87 -9.83
N ALA A 320 9.48 -18.06 -9.41
CA ALA A 320 9.77 -17.83 -8.01
C ALA A 320 10.03 -16.36 -7.72
N GLN A 321 9.49 -15.91 -6.60
CA GLN A 321 9.69 -14.56 -6.09
C GLN A 321 9.64 -14.56 -4.57
N GLU A 322 10.26 -13.55 -3.98
CA GLU A 322 10.02 -13.15 -2.59
C GLU A 322 8.75 -12.30 -2.50
N VAL A 323 7.88 -12.61 -1.54
CA VAL A 323 6.56 -11.99 -1.40
C VAL A 323 6.32 -11.50 0.03
N TRP A 324 5.70 -10.33 0.15
CA TRP A 324 5.27 -9.71 1.40
C TRP A 324 3.79 -9.32 1.30
N LEU A 325 3.06 -9.49 2.39
CA LEU A 325 1.65 -9.09 2.50
C LEU A 325 1.50 -7.92 3.48
N HIS A 326 0.77 -6.90 3.06
CA HIS A 326 0.46 -5.73 3.88
C HIS A 326 -1.01 -5.35 3.77
N LEU A 327 -1.56 -4.74 4.81
CA LEU A 327 -2.82 -3.98 4.75
C LEU A 327 -2.52 -2.50 4.58
N TYR A 328 -3.38 -1.80 3.84
CA TYR A 328 -3.33 -0.35 3.74
C TYR A 328 -4.64 0.27 4.24
N ASP A 329 -4.54 1.23 5.15
CA ASP A 329 -5.71 1.92 5.75
C ASP A 329 -6.00 3.29 5.11
N GLY A 330 -5.28 3.66 4.06
CA GLY A 330 -5.31 5.03 3.50
C GLY A 330 -4.16 5.92 3.93
N GLN A 331 -3.44 5.55 4.99
CA GLN A 331 -2.35 6.36 5.55
C GLN A 331 -1.06 5.56 5.72
N ARG A 332 -1.16 4.32 6.19
CA ARG A 332 -0.03 3.50 6.62
C ARG A 332 -0.17 2.08 6.11
N PHE A 333 0.97 1.43 5.95
CA PHE A 333 1.05 0.01 5.67
C PHE A 333 1.26 -0.78 6.96
N TYR A 334 0.47 -1.82 7.14
CA TYR A 334 0.57 -2.73 8.28
C TYR A 334 1.06 -4.08 7.76
N PRO A 335 2.27 -4.52 8.12
CA PRO A 335 2.79 -5.80 7.66
C PRO A 335 1.98 -6.95 8.27
N ILE A 336 1.50 -7.85 7.42
CA ILE A 336 0.85 -9.10 7.85
C ILE A 336 1.92 -10.19 7.97
N ALA A 337 2.61 -10.46 6.87
CA ALA A 337 3.52 -11.60 6.78
C ALA A 337 4.59 -11.37 5.70
N GLU A 338 5.82 -11.73 6.05
CA GLU A 338 6.96 -11.80 5.13
C GLU A 338 7.12 -13.25 4.67
N LEU A 339 6.57 -13.59 3.51
CA LEU A 339 6.38 -14.99 3.11
C LEU A 339 7.68 -15.64 2.61
N GLY A 340 8.72 -14.84 2.38
CA GLY A 340 9.99 -15.30 1.82
C GLY A 340 9.81 -15.75 0.38
N ARG A 341 10.62 -16.73 -0.05
CA ARG A 341 10.56 -17.27 -1.41
C ARG A 341 9.31 -18.15 -1.59
N VAL A 342 8.52 -17.81 -2.59
CA VAL A 342 7.31 -18.54 -2.99
C VAL A 342 7.45 -18.95 -4.44
N ASP A 343 7.30 -20.25 -4.69
CA ASP A 343 7.25 -20.81 -6.03
C ASP A 343 5.79 -20.95 -6.51
N GLY A 344 5.57 -20.85 -7.82
CA GLY A 344 4.27 -21.10 -8.43
C GLY A 344 4.30 -21.08 -9.95
N LEU A 345 3.13 -20.84 -10.54
CA LEU A 345 2.92 -20.89 -11.99
C LEU A 345 2.50 -19.51 -12.54
N CYS A 346 2.92 -19.22 -13.76
CA CYS A 346 2.53 -18.02 -14.49
C CYS A 346 1.99 -18.45 -15.86
N HIS A 347 0.72 -18.17 -16.13
CA HIS A 347 0.05 -18.60 -17.36
C HIS A 347 0.29 -17.63 -18.53
N ALA A 348 0.70 -16.39 -18.23
CA ALA A 348 0.93 -15.32 -19.20
C ALA A 348 2.35 -14.74 -19.06
N TRP A 349 3.37 -15.60 -19.10
CA TRP A 349 4.75 -15.23 -18.74
C TRP A 349 5.31 -14.06 -19.55
N ASP A 350 5.11 -14.05 -20.87
CA ASP A 350 5.64 -12.98 -21.73
C ASP A 350 5.04 -11.61 -21.38
N GLU A 351 3.73 -11.55 -21.15
CA GLU A 351 3.06 -10.32 -20.73
C GLU A 351 3.53 -9.89 -19.35
N VAL A 352 3.56 -10.85 -18.41
CA VAL A 352 3.98 -10.62 -17.04
C VAL A 352 5.39 -10.05 -17.05
N ARG A 353 6.35 -10.69 -17.76
CA ARG A 353 7.74 -10.25 -17.93
C ARG A 353 7.86 -8.80 -18.40
N GLN A 354 7.03 -8.35 -19.34
CA GLN A 354 7.03 -6.94 -19.76
C GLN A 354 6.39 -6.03 -18.70
N ARG A 355 5.29 -6.47 -18.09
CA ARG A 355 4.57 -5.72 -17.06
C ARG A 355 5.40 -5.52 -15.78
N GLN A 356 6.25 -6.47 -15.36
CA GLN A 356 7.10 -6.29 -14.17
C GLN A 356 8.25 -5.30 -14.37
N LYS A 357 8.58 -4.91 -15.62
CA LYS A 357 9.52 -3.81 -15.88
C LYS A 357 8.93 -2.43 -15.60
N LYS A 358 7.59 -2.33 -15.57
CA LYS A 358 6.88 -1.09 -15.27
C LYS A 358 6.69 -1.00 -13.75
N THR A 359 7.18 0.07 -13.16
CA THR A 359 6.95 0.39 -11.74
C THR A 359 5.50 0.81 -11.53
N GLY A 360 4.91 0.42 -10.41
CA GLY A 360 3.58 0.85 -10.01
C GLY A 360 2.70 -0.28 -9.50
N ARG A 361 1.65 0.12 -8.78
CA ARG A 361 0.63 -0.80 -8.27
C ARG A 361 -0.32 -1.17 -9.40
N ARG A 362 -0.74 -2.42 -9.41
CA ARG A 362 -1.76 -2.92 -10.35
C ARG A 362 -2.69 -3.92 -9.67
N PRO A 363 -3.92 -4.11 -10.18
CA PRO A 363 -4.79 -5.16 -9.68
C PRO A 363 -4.12 -6.53 -9.78
N LEU A 364 -4.25 -7.34 -8.74
CA LEU A 364 -3.73 -8.70 -8.76
C LEU A 364 -4.59 -9.58 -9.70
N ARG A 365 -3.94 -10.26 -10.65
CA ARG A 365 -4.56 -11.33 -11.45
C ARG A 365 -3.89 -12.65 -11.12
N LEU A 366 -4.68 -13.65 -10.73
CA LEU A 366 -4.14 -14.98 -10.44
C LEU A 366 -3.54 -15.65 -11.68
N ALA A 367 -4.00 -15.29 -12.88
CA ALA A 367 -3.40 -15.74 -14.15
C ALA A 367 -1.93 -15.35 -14.30
N ASP A 368 -1.56 -14.19 -13.74
CA ASP A 368 -0.20 -13.71 -13.75
C ASP A 368 0.68 -14.43 -12.72
N TYR A 369 0.09 -14.79 -11.58
CA TYR A 369 0.80 -15.38 -10.44
C TYR A 369 -0.09 -16.40 -9.70
N ASP A 370 -0.13 -17.65 -10.19
CA ASP A 370 -0.72 -18.78 -9.48
C ASP A 370 0.28 -19.31 -8.45
N THR A 371 0.44 -18.56 -7.36
CA THR A 371 1.28 -18.95 -6.22
C THR A 371 0.47 -18.97 -4.92
N PRO A 372 0.84 -19.80 -3.93
CA PRO A 372 0.14 -19.87 -2.65
C PRO A 372 -0.04 -18.51 -1.97
N ALA A 373 0.93 -17.59 -2.13
CA ALA A 373 0.86 -16.24 -1.56
C ALA A 373 -0.25 -15.38 -2.19
N HIS A 374 -0.42 -15.46 -3.50
CA HIS A 374 -1.43 -14.70 -4.22
C HIS A 374 -2.84 -15.24 -3.96
N HIS A 375 -2.97 -16.57 -3.82
CA HIS A 375 -4.23 -17.17 -3.35
C HIS A 375 -4.55 -16.76 -1.91
N ALA A 376 -3.56 -16.75 -1.00
CA ALA A 376 -3.76 -16.29 0.37
C ALA A 376 -4.17 -14.82 0.43
N ALA A 377 -3.55 -13.95 -0.39
CA ALA A 377 -3.94 -12.55 -0.51
C ALA A 377 -5.37 -12.39 -1.04
N ARG A 378 -5.77 -13.19 -2.04
CA ARG A 378 -7.11 -13.17 -2.59
C ARG A 378 -8.16 -13.59 -1.57
N GLN A 379 -7.90 -14.66 -0.81
CA GLN A 379 -8.79 -15.07 0.27
C GLN A 379 -8.92 -14.03 1.37
N LEU A 380 -7.81 -13.36 1.69
CA LEU A 380 -7.82 -12.28 2.65
C LEU A 380 -8.71 -11.14 2.16
N THR A 381 -8.59 -10.73 0.90
CA THR A 381 -9.45 -9.68 0.32
C THR A 381 -10.91 -10.06 0.23
N ASP A 382 -11.21 -11.33 -0.10
CA ASP A 382 -12.59 -11.81 -0.16
C ASP A 382 -13.27 -11.71 1.22
N VAL A 383 -12.50 -11.93 2.30
CA VAL A 383 -12.99 -11.80 3.68
C VAL A 383 -13.07 -10.36 4.17
N LEU A 384 -12.14 -9.52 3.73
CA LEU A 384 -12.11 -8.09 4.06
C LEU A 384 -13.03 -7.25 3.19
N GLU A 385 -13.67 -7.83 2.17
CA GLU A 385 -14.54 -7.14 1.21
C GLU A 385 -13.83 -5.95 0.54
N THR A 386 -12.57 -6.15 0.15
CA THR A 386 -11.67 -5.08 -0.35
C THR A 386 -10.88 -5.54 -1.58
N ASP A 387 -10.15 -4.62 -2.22
CA ASP A 387 -9.36 -4.93 -3.41
C ASP A 387 -7.97 -5.51 -3.08
N THR A 388 -7.43 -6.33 -4.00
CA THR A 388 -6.03 -6.80 -3.94
C THR A 388 -5.17 -6.08 -4.97
N TRP A 389 -4.11 -5.45 -4.51
CA TRP A 389 -3.13 -4.78 -5.36
C TRP A 389 -1.79 -5.51 -5.29
N LEU A 390 -1.08 -5.49 -6.41
CA LEU A 390 0.26 -6.03 -6.58
C LEU A 390 1.25 -4.90 -6.84
N ASP A 391 2.36 -4.88 -6.12
CA ASP A 391 3.48 -3.97 -6.30
C ASP A 391 4.77 -4.77 -6.51
N VAL A 392 5.43 -4.55 -7.65
CA VAL A 392 6.71 -5.20 -7.98
C VAL A 392 7.84 -4.23 -7.69
N ARG A 393 8.65 -4.56 -6.68
CA ARG A 393 9.82 -3.76 -6.28
C ARG A 393 10.95 -4.03 -7.25
N ALA A 394 11.45 -2.98 -7.90
CA ALA A 394 12.56 -3.05 -8.86
C ALA A 394 13.91 -3.26 -8.17
#